data_AF-A0A373ZQY1-F1
#
_entry.id   AF-A0A373ZQY1-F1
#
_cell.length_a   1.000
_cell.length_b   1.000
_cell.length_c   1.000
_cell.angle_alpha   90.00
_cell.angle_beta   90.00
_cell.angle_gamma   90.00
#
_symmetry.space_group_name_H-M   'P 1'
#
loop_
_entity.id
_entity.type
_entity.pdbx_description
1 polymer ?
#
loop_
_entity_poly.entity_id
_entity_poly.type
_entity_poly.pdbx_seq_one_letter_code
_entity_poly.pdbx_strand_id
1 'polypeptide(L)'
;MLLTACGSPEKRTEKQQEKTILCGGYTGQRPLEASDRELFRRATTGMTGVSYTPESVATQVVAGTNYRFICTAKTTTPGLETYEAEIIVFQPLPGQGEAKIAKITRL
;
A
#
# COMPACT_ATOMS: atom_id res chain seq x y z
N MET A 1 -16.74 -49.50 -28.41
CA MET A 1 -17.65 -48.39 -28.04
C MET A 1 -17.22 -47.87 -26.67
N LEU A 2 -17.26 -46.55 -26.52
CA LEU A 2 -16.72 -45.69 -25.47
C LEU A 2 -16.92 -46.17 -24.02
N LEU A 3 -15.84 -46.15 -23.22
CA LEU A 3 -15.90 -46.00 -21.77
C LEU A 3 -15.90 -44.49 -21.46
N THR A 4 -17.05 -43.92 -21.14
CA THR A 4 -17.16 -42.54 -20.66
C THR A 4 -17.00 -42.50 -19.14
N ALA A 5 -15.85 -41.98 -18.67
CA ALA A 5 -15.68 -41.56 -17.30
C ALA A 5 -16.27 -40.15 -17.13
N CYS A 6 -17.36 -40.03 -16.37
CA CYS A 6 -17.88 -38.72 -15.94
C CYS A 6 -17.06 -38.23 -14.73
N GLY A 7 -16.02 -37.45 -14.99
CA GLY A 7 -15.37 -36.63 -13.98
C GLY A 7 -16.20 -35.37 -13.71
N SER A 8 -16.78 -35.27 -12.52
CA SER A 8 -17.43 -34.03 -12.06
C SER A 8 -16.38 -32.92 -11.88
N PRO A 9 -16.67 -31.67 -12.25
CA PRO A 9 -15.76 -30.56 -11.95
C PRO A 9 -15.80 -30.25 -10.45
N GLU A 10 -14.68 -30.43 -9.76
CA GLU A 10 -14.47 -29.93 -8.40
C GLU A 10 -14.61 -28.41 -8.38
N LYS A 11 -15.61 -27.91 -7.66
CA LYS A 11 -15.66 -26.50 -7.27
C LYS A 11 -14.49 -26.23 -6.33
N ARG A 12 -13.45 -25.57 -6.85
CA ARG A 12 -12.39 -24.95 -6.04
C ARG A 12 -13.02 -23.82 -5.23
N THR A 13 -13.41 -24.11 -4.00
CA THR A 13 -13.83 -23.09 -3.03
C THR A 13 -12.60 -22.26 -2.68
N GLU A 14 -12.52 -21.04 -3.19
CA GLU A 14 -11.56 -20.05 -2.72
C GLU A 14 -11.86 -19.77 -1.24
N LYS A 15 -10.99 -20.27 -0.35
CA LYS A 15 -11.04 -19.90 1.06
C LYS A 15 -10.70 -18.43 1.16
N GLN A 16 -11.71 -17.59 1.38
CA GLN A 16 -11.51 -16.22 1.81
C GLN A 16 -10.82 -16.27 3.17
N GLN A 17 -9.51 -16.05 3.15
CA GLN A 17 -8.67 -16.11 4.34
C GLN A 17 -9.06 -14.92 5.23
N GLU A 18 -9.69 -15.21 6.36
CA GLU A 18 -10.03 -14.22 7.37
C GLU A 18 -8.73 -13.57 7.87
N LYS A 19 -8.48 -12.35 7.42
CA LYS A 19 -7.27 -11.61 7.74
C LYS A 19 -7.45 -10.96 9.11
N THR A 20 -7.00 -11.65 10.15
CA THR A 20 -6.97 -11.09 11.51
C THR A 20 -6.17 -9.80 11.51
N ILE A 21 -6.84 -8.65 11.74
CA ILE A 21 -6.18 -7.35 11.89
C ILE A 21 -5.66 -7.28 13.33
N LEU A 22 -4.36 -7.52 13.53
CA LEU A 22 -3.70 -7.32 14.81
C LEU A 22 -3.29 -5.85 14.96
N CYS A 23 -3.75 -5.17 16.02
CA CYS A 23 -3.31 -3.82 16.35
C CYS A 23 -1.77 -3.79 16.49
N GLY A 24 -1.12 -2.84 15.83
CA GLY A 24 0.34 -2.69 15.85
C GLY A 24 1.12 -3.50 14.79
N GLY A 25 0.50 -4.44 14.07
CA GLY A 25 1.12 -5.11 12.92
C GLY A 25 0.82 -4.41 11.60
N TYR A 26 1.77 -4.43 10.66
CA TYR A 26 1.46 -4.10 9.26
C TYR A 26 0.80 -5.30 8.57
N THR A 27 -0.14 -5.02 7.67
CA THR A 27 -0.60 -6.02 6.72
C THR A 27 0.52 -6.42 5.74
N GLY A 28 0.30 -7.52 5.01
CA GLY A 28 1.04 -7.75 3.76
C GLY A 28 0.83 -6.60 2.76
N GLN A 29 1.83 -6.36 1.91
CA GLN A 29 1.73 -5.39 0.81
C GLN A 29 0.62 -5.82 -0.16
N ARG A 30 -0.14 -4.82 -0.65
CA ARG A 30 -1.19 -5.02 -1.66
C ARG A 30 -1.14 -3.93 -2.73
N PRO A 31 -1.75 -4.15 -3.91
CA PRO A 31 -1.95 -3.09 -4.89
C PRO A 31 -2.73 -1.91 -4.31
N LEU A 32 -2.52 -0.74 -4.90
CA LEU A 32 -3.17 0.51 -4.51
C LEU A 32 -4.62 0.57 -4.98
N GLU A 33 -5.50 0.96 -4.08
CA GLU A 33 -6.86 1.40 -4.40
C GLU A 33 -6.87 2.91 -4.73
N ALA A 34 -8.01 3.41 -5.21
CA ALA A 34 -8.15 4.83 -5.53
C ALA A 34 -8.00 5.73 -4.30
N SER A 35 -8.51 5.29 -3.16
CA SER A 35 -8.38 5.95 -1.85
C SER A 35 -6.94 6.07 -1.40
N ASP A 36 -6.12 5.02 -1.59
CA ASP A 36 -4.70 5.04 -1.24
C ASP A 36 -3.93 6.06 -2.07
N ARG A 37 -4.22 6.12 -3.39
CA ARG A 37 -3.62 7.11 -4.30
C ARG A 37 -3.97 8.54 -3.90
N GLU A 38 -5.23 8.79 -3.55
CA GLU A 38 -5.67 10.12 -3.12
C GLU A 38 -5.09 10.51 -1.75
N LEU A 39 -5.01 9.57 -0.82
CA LEU A 39 -4.33 9.78 0.47
C LEU A 39 -2.86 10.16 0.24
N PHE A 40 -2.15 9.37 -0.58
CA PHE A 40 -0.75 9.62 -0.91
C PHE A 40 -0.56 10.99 -1.58
N ARG A 41 -1.39 11.30 -2.58
CA ARG A 41 -1.36 12.59 -3.30
C ARG A 41 -1.52 13.76 -2.33
N ARG A 42 -2.51 13.72 -1.44
CA ARG A 42 -2.72 14.78 -0.44
C ARG A 42 -1.54 14.91 0.51
N ALA A 43 -1.05 13.78 1.05
CA ALA A 43 0.06 13.78 2.01
C ALA A 43 1.40 14.23 1.41
N THR A 44 1.61 14.03 0.10
CA THR A 44 2.84 14.39 -0.63
C THR A 44 2.73 15.71 -1.38
N THR A 45 1.57 16.38 -1.32
CA THR A 45 1.37 17.69 -1.97
C THR A 45 2.38 18.70 -1.42
N GLY A 46 3.09 19.37 -2.32
CA GLY A 46 4.08 20.40 -1.97
C GLY A 46 5.51 19.87 -1.73
N MET A 47 5.74 18.55 -1.81
CA MET A 47 7.10 18.01 -1.79
C MET A 47 7.85 18.34 -3.09
N THR A 48 9.13 18.70 -2.97
CA THR A 48 10.02 19.02 -4.09
C THR A 48 11.36 18.29 -3.95
N GLY A 49 12.16 18.26 -5.02
CA GLY A 49 13.49 17.64 -5.02
C GLY A 49 13.47 16.16 -5.40
N VAL A 50 12.43 15.42 -5.00
CA VAL A 50 12.22 14.02 -5.38
C VAL A 50 10.76 13.78 -5.75
N SER A 51 10.53 13.12 -6.89
CA SER A 51 9.22 12.60 -7.29
C SER A 51 9.05 11.18 -6.76
N TYR A 52 7.95 10.91 -6.09
CA TYR A 52 7.61 9.58 -5.58
C TYR A 52 6.37 9.02 -6.27
N THR A 53 6.49 7.84 -6.86
CA THR A 53 5.38 7.11 -7.46
C THR A 53 5.07 5.89 -6.59
N PRO A 54 3.92 5.82 -5.91
CA PRO A 54 3.58 4.68 -5.07
C PRO A 54 3.21 3.46 -5.93
N GLU A 55 3.66 2.28 -5.52
CA GLU A 55 3.47 1.01 -6.23
C GLU A 55 2.62 0.01 -5.43
N SER A 56 2.83 -0.04 -4.12
CA SER A 56 2.06 -0.90 -3.21
C SER A 56 1.87 -0.23 -1.85
N VAL A 57 0.91 -0.73 -1.07
CA VAL A 57 0.64 -0.24 0.28
C VAL A 57 0.38 -1.38 1.26
N ALA A 58 0.87 -1.21 2.48
CA ALA A 58 0.50 -1.98 3.66
C ALA A 58 -0.07 -1.03 4.72
N THR A 59 -1.02 -1.48 5.51
CA THR A 59 -1.62 -0.67 6.57
C THR A 59 -1.33 -1.23 7.96
N GLN A 60 -1.26 -0.35 8.96
CA GLN A 60 -1.12 -0.71 10.36
C GLN A 60 -2.12 0.11 11.17
N VAL A 61 -2.95 -0.57 11.95
CA VAL A 61 -3.90 0.08 12.87
C VAL A 61 -3.15 0.53 14.13
N VAL A 62 -3.33 1.80 14.47
CA VAL A 62 -2.80 2.49 15.67
C VAL A 62 -3.93 3.37 16.27
N ALA A 63 -3.61 4.47 16.95
CA ALA A 63 -4.58 5.55 17.21
C ALA A 63 -4.88 6.35 15.90
N GLY A 64 -5.39 5.66 14.89
CA GLY A 64 -5.43 6.07 13.49
C GLY A 64 -4.93 4.94 12.59
N THR A 65 -4.36 5.26 11.45
CA THR A 65 -3.79 4.25 10.54
C THR A 65 -2.51 4.76 9.89
N ASN A 66 -1.44 3.96 9.98
CA ASN A 66 -0.26 4.16 9.16
C ASN A 66 -0.43 3.44 7.83
N TYR A 67 -0.15 4.12 6.73
CA TYR A 67 -0.07 3.59 5.38
C TYR A 67 1.39 3.59 4.95
N ARG A 68 1.97 2.41 4.80
CA ARG A 68 3.34 2.21 4.34
C ARG A 68 3.33 1.95 2.84
N PHE A 69 3.68 2.97 2.08
CA PHE A 69 3.84 2.90 0.64
C PHE A 69 5.26 2.47 0.29
N ILE A 70 5.37 1.56 -0.67
CA ILE A 70 6.62 1.35 -1.42
C ILE A 70 6.51 2.16 -2.69
N CYS A 71 7.53 2.96 -2.98
CA CYS A 71 7.55 3.93 -4.05
C CYS A 71 8.80 3.79 -4.90
N THR A 72 8.67 3.96 -6.21
CA THR A 72 9.80 4.38 -7.04
C THR A 72 10.01 5.88 -6.83
N ALA A 73 11.21 6.26 -6.38
CA ALA A 73 11.64 7.63 -6.18
C ALA A 73 12.59 8.07 -7.30
N LYS A 74 12.44 9.31 -7.78
CA LYS A 74 13.31 9.92 -8.81
C LYS A 74 13.74 11.30 -8.38
N THR A 75 15.04 11.55 -8.28
CA THR A 75 15.55 12.89 -8.00
C THR A 75 15.25 13.83 -9.17
N THR A 76 15.01 15.10 -8.86
CA THR A 76 14.71 16.15 -9.86
C THR A 76 15.89 17.11 -10.06
N THR A 77 17.03 16.82 -9.41
CA THR A 77 18.27 17.59 -9.42
C THR A 77 19.23 17.09 -10.51
N PRO A 78 20.27 17.87 -10.89
CA PRO A 78 21.37 17.37 -11.69
C PRO A 78 22.00 16.13 -11.04
N GLY A 79 22.21 15.06 -11.83
CA GLY A 79 22.53 13.73 -11.29
C GLY A 79 21.27 12.95 -10.94
N LEU A 80 20.47 12.63 -11.97
CA LEU A 80 19.23 11.87 -11.82
C LEU A 80 19.51 10.49 -11.21
N GLU A 81 18.92 10.24 -10.04
CA GLU A 81 18.96 8.96 -9.37
C GLU A 81 17.54 8.41 -9.28
N THR A 82 17.41 7.10 -9.51
CA THR A 82 16.19 6.35 -9.26
C THR A 82 16.48 5.34 -8.15
N TYR A 83 15.62 5.27 -7.14
CA TYR A 83 15.76 4.35 -6.02
C TYR A 83 14.39 3.96 -5.48
N GLU A 84 14.33 2.86 -4.72
CA GLU A 84 13.12 2.48 -4.00
C GLU A 84 13.04 3.25 -2.68
N ALA A 85 11.84 3.69 -2.30
CA ALA A 85 11.61 4.40 -1.07
C ALA A 85 10.38 3.86 -0.34
N GLU A 86 10.49 3.78 0.98
CA GLU A 86 9.35 3.59 1.87
C GLU A 86 8.84 4.96 2.32
N ILE A 87 7.54 5.22 2.15
CA ILE A 87 6.89 6.40 2.72
C ILE A 87 5.76 5.95 3.64
N ILE A 88 5.82 6.40 4.89
CA ILE A 88 4.75 6.18 5.87
C ILE A 88 3.92 7.45 5.95
N VAL A 89 2.64 7.34 5.60
CA VAL A 89 1.62 8.37 5.81
C VAL A 89 0.76 7.96 7.00
N PHE A 90 0.67 8.83 8.01
CA PHE A 90 -0.23 8.66 9.13
C PHE A 90 -1.55 9.39 8.86
N GLN A 91 -2.65 8.66 8.89
CA GLN A 91 -4.02 9.18 8.86
C GLN A 91 -4.59 9.12 10.28
N PRO A 92 -4.83 10.28 10.93
CA PRO A 92 -5.52 10.32 12.21
C PRO A 92 -6.95 9.77 12.13
N LEU A 93 -7.54 9.47 13.28
CA LEU A 93 -8.97 9.17 13.38
C LEU A 93 -9.82 10.34 12.85
N PRO A 94 -11.05 10.09 12.36
CA PRO A 94 -11.94 11.15 11.89
C PRO A 94 -12.08 12.29 12.91
N GLY A 95 -11.94 13.53 12.43
CA GLY A 95 -12.01 14.73 13.27
C GLY A 95 -10.72 15.09 14.03
N GLN A 96 -9.64 14.32 13.89
CA GLN A 96 -8.36 14.56 14.58
C GLN A 96 -7.27 15.18 13.69
N GLY A 97 -7.67 15.78 12.56
CA GLY A 97 -6.78 16.47 11.62
C GLY A 97 -6.51 15.70 10.33
N GLU A 98 -5.55 16.21 9.56
CA GLU A 98 -5.22 15.74 8.23
C GLU A 98 -4.13 14.66 8.23
N ALA A 99 -4.08 13.89 7.15
CA ALA A 99 -3.01 12.93 6.92
C ALA A 99 -1.67 13.65 6.72
N LYS A 100 -0.60 13.06 7.27
CA LYS A 100 0.75 13.62 7.18
C LYS A 100 1.79 12.54 6.97
N ILE A 101 2.89 12.89 6.30
CA ILE A 101 4.05 12.02 6.21
C ILE A 101 4.67 11.90 7.59
N ALA A 102 4.78 10.67 8.08
CA ALA A 102 5.42 10.33 9.34
C ALA A 102 6.89 9.95 9.14
N LYS A 103 7.23 9.30 8.02
CA LYS A 103 8.59 8.84 7.73
C LYS A 103 8.81 8.68 6.23
N ILE A 104 10.03 8.95 5.78
CA ILE A 104 10.54 8.59 4.45
C ILE A 104 11.86 7.84 4.67
N THR A 105 12.01 6.69 4.03
CA THR A 105 13.23 5.87 4.07
C THR A 105 13.64 5.57 2.64
N ARG A 106 14.88 5.89 2.25
CA ARG A 106 15.48 5.34 1.02
C ARG A 106 15.89 3.89 1.31
N LEU A 107 15.51 2.98 0.42
CA LEU A 107 15.83 1.56 0.51
C LEU A 107 17.06 1.21 -0.33
#